data_AF-A0A3C1NEK4-F1
#
_entry.id   AF-A0A3C1NEK4-F1
#
_cell.length_a   1.000
_cell.length_b   1.000
_cell.length_c   1.000
_cell.angle_alpha   90.00
_cell.angle_beta   90.00
_cell.angle_gamma   90.00
#
_symmetry.space_group_name_H-M   'P 1'
#
loop_
_entity.id
_entity.type
_entity.pdbx_description
1 polymer ?
#
loop_
_entity_poly.entity_id
_entity_poly.type
_entity_poly.pdbx_seq_one_letter_code
_entity_poly.pdbx_strand_id
1 'polypeptide(L)'
;IVQKVREAERERQYDEYKDRVGEIVNGIVKRVEYGNVIVDLGRAEAIVRRDETLPRENFRYGDRIRAFVYDVRREQRGPQIFLSRTHPEFMAKLFAQEVPEVYEGIVTIKSVARDPGSRAKIAVVSRDASIDPVGACVGMRGSRVQAVVNELQGEKIDIIQWSPDAATFIVNALAPAEVVKVVLDEDAERIEVVVPDPQLSLAIGRKGQNVRLASQLTGWDIDIMTEAAESERRQAEFTERSATFMEALDVDEVIAQLLASEGFSSVDEVAFVEPSEIASIEGFDENTAAEIQTRAREHLEKIEAELDAKRRALGVADELAEVPGLTTAMLVTLGDKGVKTVEDLADCATDDLVGWNERKDKDTIHHEGMLDGFSLSRQQAEDLILASRVKVGWIEESALAPEPEDGEGEGGTAPDAGTPSGDETTLGAGN
;
A
#
# COMPACT_ATOMS: atom_id res chain seq x y z
N ILE A 1 -28.72 27.19 -38.19
CA ILE A 1 -28.05 28.28 -37.43
C ILE A 1 -28.22 28.06 -35.92
N VAL A 2 -29.45 28.02 -35.39
CA VAL A 2 -29.70 27.81 -33.94
C VAL A 2 -29.07 26.53 -33.36
N GLN A 3 -29.09 25.41 -34.10
CA GLN A 3 -28.42 24.17 -33.67
C GLN A 3 -26.90 24.33 -33.55
N LYS A 4 -26.24 24.90 -34.58
CA LYS A 4 -24.80 25.18 -34.56
C LYS A 4 -24.38 26.14 -33.44
N VAL A 5 -25.23 27.10 -33.09
CA VAL A 5 -24.98 28.02 -31.95
C VAL A 5 -25.04 27.27 -30.62
N ARG A 6 -26.02 26.37 -30.43
CA ARG A 6 -26.11 25.53 -29.22
C ARG A 6 -24.96 24.52 -29.11
N GLU A 7 -24.52 23.96 -30.22
CA GLU A 7 -23.35 23.07 -30.25
C GLU A 7 -22.08 23.83 -29.85
N ALA A 8 -21.86 25.01 -30.41
CA ALA A 8 -20.73 25.86 -30.04
C ALA A 8 -20.78 26.31 -28.56
N GLU A 9 -21.97 26.58 -28.02
CA GLU A 9 -22.14 26.93 -26.59
C GLU A 9 -21.82 25.76 -25.67
N ARG A 10 -22.26 24.54 -26.01
CA ARG A 10 -21.94 23.32 -25.26
C ARG A 10 -20.46 22.98 -25.31
N GLU A 11 -19.83 23.14 -26.47
CA GLU A 11 -18.40 22.87 -26.63
C GLU A 11 -17.57 23.87 -25.81
N ARG A 12 -17.96 25.15 -25.82
CA ARG A 12 -17.37 26.18 -24.98
C ARG A 12 -17.52 25.88 -23.48
N GLN A 13 -18.69 25.41 -23.04
CA GLN A 13 -18.90 24.99 -21.65
C GLN A 13 -17.99 23.81 -21.28
N TYR A 14 -17.87 22.80 -22.15
CA TYR A 14 -16.99 21.67 -21.90
C TYR A 14 -15.53 22.13 -21.76
N ASP A 15 -15.05 22.93 -22.71
CA ASP A 15 -13.67 23.42 -22.70
C ASP A 15 -13.36 24.31 -21.50
N GLU A 16 -14.35 25.03 -20.95
CA GLU A 16 -14.17 25.84 -19.73
C GLU A 16 -14.03 24.99 -18.46
N TYR A 17 -14.73 23.85 -18.36
CA TYR A 17 -14.77 23.05 -17.13
C TYR A 17 -13.86 21.82 -17.14
N LYS A 18 -13.46 21.30 -18.30
CA LYS A 18 -12.54 20.15 -18.39
C LYS A 18 -11.20 20.43 -17.69
N ASP A 19 -10.70 21.66 -17.79
CA ASP A 19 -9.43 22.07 -17.20
C ASP A 19 -9.58 22.46 -15.71
N ARG A 20 -10.80 22.43 -15.18
CA ARG A 20 -11.14 22.76 -13.80
C ARG A 20 -11.43 21.53 -12.94
N VAL A 21 -11.25 20.33 -13.49
CA VAL A 21 -11.25 19.10 -12.69
C VAL A 21 -10.16 19.22 -11.64
N GLY A 22 -10.49 18.95 -10.38
CA GLY A 22 -9.58 19.20 -9.25
C GLY A 22 -9.80 20.53 -8.53
N GLU A 23 -10.71 21.38 -8.97
CA GLU A 23 -11.01 22.67 -8.32
C GLU A 23 -12.29 22.64 -7.46
N ILE A 24 -12.35 23.56 -6.50
CA ILE A 24 -13.59 23.89 -5.79
C ILE A 24 -14.35 24.95 -6.59
N VAL A 25 -15.61 24.66 -6.90
CA VAL A 25 -16.53 25.60 -7.53
C VAL A 25 -17.64 26.01 -6.57
N ASN A 26 -18.09 27.25 -6.72
CA ASN A 26 -19.22 27.80 -5.99
C ASN A 26 -20.43 27.87 -6.93
N GLY A 27 -21.60 27.46 -6.44
CA GLY A 27 -22.84 27.51 -7.20
C GLY A 27 -24.06 27.74 -6.33
N ILE A 28 -25.21 27.83 -6.99
CA ILE A 28 -26.52 27.98 -6.34
C ILE A 28 -27.37 26.75 -6.66
N VAL A 29 -27.97 26.16 -5.64
CA VAL A 29 -28.85 25.00 -5.80
C VAL A 29 -30.09 25.42 -6.57
N LYS A 30 -30.27 24.85 -7.76
CA LYS A 30 -31.39 25.12 -8.66
C LYS A 30 -32.57 24.20 -8.42
N ARG A 31 -32.33 22.95 -8.05
CA ARG A 31 -33.35 21.95 -7.67
C ARG A 31 -32.71 20.71 -7.07
N VAL A 32 -33.52 19.93 -6.34
CA VAL A 32 -33.13 18.63 -5.79
C VAL A 32 -34.09 17.57 -6.33
N GLU A 33 -33.54 16.55 -6.99
CA GLU A 33 -34.30 15.50 -7.69
C GLU A 33 -33.86 14.13 -7.20
N TYR A 34 -34.75 13.38 -6.53
CA TYR A 34 -34.47 12.02 -6.04
C TYR A 34 -33.16 11.87 -5.24
N GLY A 35 -32.73 12.95 -4.56
CA GLY A 35 -31.49 13.00 -3.78
C GLY A 35 -30.27 13.55 -4.53
N ASN A 36 -30.37 13.76 -5.84
CA ASN A 36 -29.36 14.49 -6.61
C ASN A 36 -29.60 16.00 -6.51
N VAL A 37 -28.53 16.76 -6.40
CA VAL A 37 -28.57 18.23 -6.29
C VAL A 37 -28.11 18.82 -7.61
N ILE A 38 -28.98 19.56 -8.28
CA ILE A 38 -28.65 20.29 -9.50
C ILE A 38 -28.19 21.70 -9.10
N VAL A 39 -26.97 22.03 -9.48
CA VAL A 39 -26.27 23.25 -9.12
C VAL A 39 -26.11 24.12 -10.35
N ASP A 40 -26.49 25.38 -10.24
CA ASP A 40 -26.24 26.41 -11.24
C ASP A 40 -24.88 27.06 -10.97
N LEU A 41 -23.96 26.95 -11.93
CA LEU A 41 -22.64 27.60 -11.92
C LEU A 41 -22.63 28.90 -12.73
N GLY A 42 -23.80 29.39 -13.14
CA GLY A 42 -24.03 30.60 -13.93
C GLY A 42 -23.95 30.37 -15.44
N ARG A 43 -22.90 29.68 -15.90
CA ARG A 43 -22.70 29.36 -17.32
C ARG A 43 -23.05 27.93 -17.71
N ALA A 44 -23.09 27.02 -16.74
CA ALA A 44 -23.39 25.60 -16.93
C ALA A 44 -24.17 25.06 -15.73
N GLU A 45 -24.86 23.94 -15.92
CA GLU A 45 -25.45 23.16 -14.83
C GLU A 45 -24.50 22.03 -14.44
N ALA A 46 -24.40 21.77 -13.14
CA ALA A 46 -23.62 20.70 -12.58
C ALA A 46 -24.49 19.85 -11.65
N ILE A 47 -24.06 18.62 -11.38
CA ILE A 47 -24.79 17.66 -10.57
C ILE A 47 -23.92 17.16 -9.43
N VAL A 48 -24.46 17.21 -8.22
CA VAL A 48 -23.94 16.46 -7.07
C VAL A 48 -24.86 15.25 -6.92
N ARG A 49 -24.30 14.05 -7.08
CA ARG A 49 -25.09 12.82 -6.91
C ARG A 49 -25.35 12.55 -5.43
N ARG A 50 -26.36 11.75 -5.13
CA ARG A 50 -26.72 11.42 -3.74
C ARG A 50 -25.57 10.80 -2.93
N ASP A 51 -24.79 9.93 -3.55
CA ASP A 51 -23.59 9.30 -3.00
C ASP A 51 -22.40 10.27 -2.85
N GLU A 52 -22.44 11.37 -3.58
CA GLU A 52 -21.44 12.45 -3.56
C GLU A 52 -21.84 13.62 -2.64
N THR A 53 -22.99 13.51 -1.96
CA THR A 53 -23.44 14.45 -0.91
C THR A 53 -23.11 13.93 0.48
N LEU A 54 -22.93 14.84 1.45
CA LEU A 54 -22.69 14.44 2.84
C LEU A 54 -23.98 13.87 3.46
N PRO A 55 -23.93 12.76 4.24
CA PRO A 55 -25.12 12.05 4.71
C PRO A 55 -26.15 12.84 5.53
N ARG A 56 -25.77 13.98 6.12
CA ARG A 56 -26.64 14.84 6.96
C ARG A 56 -26.91 16.22 6.34
N GLU A 57 -26.43 16.43 5.13
CA GLU A 57 -26.55 17.69 4.45
C GLU A 57 -27.83 17.75 3.63
N ASN A 58 -28.62 18.81 3.85
CA ASN A 58 -29.90 18.99 3.17
C ASN A 58 -29.87 20.31 2.40
N PHE A 59 -29.84 20.22 1.08
CA PHE A 59 -29.89 21.37 0.20
C PHE A 59 -31.33 21.75 -0.17
N ARG A 60 -31.59 23.05 -0.24
CA ARG A 60 -32.85 23.64 -0.69
C ARG A 60 -32.61 24.56 -1.88
N TYR A 61 -33.69 24.85 -2.60
CA TYR A 61 -33.66 25.83 -3.69
C TYR A 61 -33.09 27.17 -3.21
N GLY A 62 -32.09 27.68 -3.93
CA GLY A 62 -31.45 28.95 -3.64
C GLY A 62 -30.28 28.87 -2.64
N ASP A 63 -30.02 27.71 -2.04
CA ASP A 63 -28.87 27.54 -1.15
C ASP A 63 -27.56 27.68 -1.93
N ARG A 64 -26.53 28.25 -1.29
CA ARG A 64 -25.18 28.26 -1.84
C ARG A 64 -24.49 26.96 -1.50
N ILE A 65 -23.78 26.41 -2.48
CA ILE A 65 -23.03 25.17 -2.34
C ILE A 65 -21.63 25.37 -2.89
N ARG A 66 -20.63 24.88 -2.13
CA ARG A 66 -19.26 24.70 -2.61
C ARG A 66 -19.06 23.22 -2.88
N ALA A 67 -18.41 22.84 -3.97
CA ALA A 67 -18.15 21.42 -4.21
C ALA A 67 -16.93 21.24 -5.11
N PHE A 68 -16.31 20.06 -5.02
CA PHE A 68 -15.15 19.67 -5.80
C PHE A 68 -15.58 19.12 -7.16
N VAL A 69 -14.99 19.61 -8.25
CA VAL A 69 -15.20 19.07 -9.59
C VAL A 69 -14.34 17.82 -9.75
N TYR A 70 -14.93 16.63 -9.71
CA TYR A 70 -14.18 15.39 -9.84
C TYR A 70 -14.18 14.83 -11.27
N ASP A 71 -15.19 15.17 -12.08
CA ASP A 71 -15.30 14.65 -13.44
C ASP A 71 -16.14 15.59 -14.32
N VAL A 72 -15.76 15.69 -15.60
CA VAL A 72 -16.49 16.46 -16.62
C VAL A 72 -16.63 15.62 -17.88
N ARG A 73 -17.85 15.20 -18.18
CA ARG A 73 -18.14 14.30 -19.30
C ARG A 73 -18.81 15.02 -20.46
N ARG A 74 -18.47 14.62 -21.68
CA ARG A 74 -19.21 15.01 -22.89
C ARG A 74 -20.42 14.12 -23.05
N GLU A 75 -21.61 14.70 -23.07
CA GLU A 75 -22.84 13.99 -23.42
C GLU A 75 -23.58 14.63 -24.60
N GLN A 76 -24.43 13.84 -25.26
CA GLN A 76 -25.23 14.26 -26.42
C GLN A 76 -26.13 15.48 -26.12
N ARG A 77 -26.52 15.67 -24.85
CA ARG A 77 -27.40 16.76 -24.42
C ARG A 77 -26.64 18.00 -23.91
N GLY A 78 -25.31 17.95 -23.83
CA GLY A 78 -24.44 18.98 -23.26
C GLY A 78 -23.40 18.37 -22.32
N PRO A 79 -22.34 19.10 -21.95
CA PRO A 79 -21.39 18.61 -20.96
C PRO A 79 -22.08 18.40 -19.60
N GLN A 80 -21.75 17.30 -18.93
CA GLN A 80 -22.15 17.05 -17.56
C GLN A 80 -20.96 17.26 -16.62
N ILE A 81 -21.12 18.17 -15.66
CA ILE A 81 -20.12 18.48 -14.65
C ILE A 81 -20.53 17.76 -13.37
N PHE A 82 -19.72 16.80 -12.92
CA PHE A 82 -19.96 16.06 -11.70
C PHE A 82 -19.21 16.70 -10.54
N LEU A 83 -19.95 16.98 -9.48
CA LEU A 83 -19.45 17.59 -8.27
C LEU A 83 -19.52 16.59 -7.11
N SER A 84 -18.56 16.70 -6.20
CA SER A 84 -18.49 15.91 -4.98
C SER A 84 -18.21 16.77 -3.76
N ARG A 85 -18.83 16.40 -2.65
CA ARG A 85 -18.52 16.91 -1.30
C ARG A 85 -17.92 15.84 -0.39
N THR A 86 -17.96 14.58 -0.82
CA THR A 86 -17.42 13.41 -0.11
C THR A 86 -15.96 13.12 -0.49
N HIS A 87 -15.51 13.55 -1.67
CA HIS A 87 -14.15 13.30 -2.16
C HIS A 87 -13.07 13.82 -1.18
N PRO A 88 -11.98 13.05 -0.92
CA PRO A 88 -10.89 13.48 -0.03
C PRO A 88 -10.24 14.81 -0.44
N GLU A 89 -9.96 14.98 -1.74
CA GLU A 89 -9.41 16.24 -2.30
C GLU A 89 -10.26 17.48 -2.01
N PHE A 90 -11.58 17.33 -1.80
CA PHE A 90 -12.41 18.47 -1.42
C PHE A 90 -11.92 19.08 -0.10
N MET A 91 -11.58 18.24 0.88
CA MET A 91 -11.01 18.70 2.16
C MET A 91 -9.64 19.34 1.96
N ALA A 92 -8.75 18.72 1.20
CA ALA A 92 -7.41 19.26 0.94
C ALA A 92 -7.48 20.66 0.31
N LYS A 93 -8.36 20.84 -0.68
CA LYS A 93 -8.59 22.14 -1.34
C LYS A 93 -9.26 23.18 -0.42
N LEU A 94 -10.14 22.76 0.50
CA LEU A 94 -10.69 23.65 1.52
C LEU A 94 -9.59 24.16 2.47
N PHE A 95 -8.69 23.28 2.91
CA PHE A 95 -7.53 23.69 3.70
C PHE A 95 -6.60 24.62 2.91
N ALA A 96 -6.37 24.38 1.63
CA ALA A 96 -5.58 25.28 0.78
C ALA A 96 -6.22 26.67 0.65
N GLN A 97 -7.55 26.81 0.72
CA GLN A 97 -8.23 28.11 0.71
C GLN A 97 -8.17 28.82 2.08
N GLU A 98 -8.15 28.06 3.17
CA GLU A 98 -8.22 28.59 4.55
C GLU A 98 -6.83 28.84 5.16
N VAL A 99 -5.81 28.10 4.73
CA VAL A 99 -4.45 28.11 5.30
C VAL A 99 -3.46 28.64 4.24
N PRO A 100 -2.97 29.89 4.37
CA PRO A 100 -2.02 30.48 3.42
C PRO A 100 -0.76 29.64 3.19
N GLU A 101 -0.23 29.03 4.26
CA GLU A 101 0.96 28.19 4.22
C GLU A 101 0.76 26.93 3.35
N VAL A 102 -0.48 26.42 3.25
CA VAL A 102 -0.84 25.31 2.37
C VAL A 102 -0.98 25.80 0.93
N TYR A 103 -1.57 26.98 0.72
CA TYR A 103 -1.68 27.61 -0.62
C TYR A 103 -0.31 27.90 -1.24
N GLU A 104 0.63 28.40 -0.45
CA GLU A 104 2.00 28.72 -0.86
C GLU A 104 2.90 27.47 -1.00
N GLY A 105 2.41 26.30 -0.60
CA GLY A 105 3.16 25.04 -0.66
C GLY A 105 4.28 24.91 0.36
N ILE A 106 4.27 25.74 1.41
CA ILE A 106 5.16 25.61 2.58
C ILE A 106 4.75 24.39 3.39
N VAL A 107 3.45 24.28 3.69
CA VAL A 107 2.84 23.10 4.30
C VAL A 107 2.19 22.28 3.21
N THR A 108 2.52 21.00 3.13
CA THR A 108 1.96 20.06 2.16
C THR A 108 1.07 19.05 2.88
N ILE A 109 -0.14 18.85 2.38
CA ILE A 109 -1.02 17.75 2.80
C ILE A 109 -0.57 16.50 2.03
N LYS A 110 -0.07 15.49 2.74
CA LYS A 110 0.48 14.26 2.17
C LYS A 110 -0.58 13.20 1.90
N SER A 111 -1.55 13.09 2.80
CA SER A 111 -2.61 12.08 2.72
C SER A 111 -3.86 12.57 3.45
N VAL A 112 -5.03 12.10 3.00
CA VAL A 112 -6.34 12.44 3.55
C VAL A 112 -7.17 11.16 3.63
N ALA A 113 -7.52 10.75 4.85
CA ALA A 113 -8.46 9.67 5.10
C ALA A 113 -9.78 10.24 5.64
N ARG A 114 -10.92 9.93 5.00
CA ARG A 114 -12.23 10.48 5.36
C ARG A 114 -13.29 9.41 5.51
N ASP A 115 -14.10 9.57 6.55
CA ASP A 115 -15.44 9.02 6.70
C ASP A 115 -16.42 10.21 6.58
N PRO A 116 -16.90 10.53 5.36
CA PRO A 116 -17.54 11.81 5.05
C PRO A 116 -18.75 12.13 5.94
N GLY A 117 -18.76 13.33 6.50
CA GLY A 117 -19.77 13.82 7.43
C GLY A 117 -19.67 13.28 8.86
N SER A 118 -18.62 12.50 9.18
CA SER A 118 -18.35 12.01 10.53
C SER A 118 -16.97 12.42 11.04
N ARG A 119 -15.91 11.86 10.45
CA ARG A 119 -14.53 12.03 10.94
C ARG A 119 -13.53 11.89 9.81
N ALA A 120 -12.41 12.60 9.92
CA ALA A 120 -11.30 12.55 8.99
C ALA A 120 -9.97 12.67 9.71
N LYS A 121 -8.93 12.17 9.07
CA LYS A 121 -7.53 12.40 9.43
C LYS A 121 -6.82 13.00 8.22
N ILE A 122 -6.01 14.03 8.45
CA ILE A 122 -5.13 14.61 7.43
C ILE A 122 -3.69 14.55 7.91
N ALA A 123 -2.78 14.15 7.02
CA ALA A 123 -1.35 14.10 7.27
C ALA A 123 -0.68 15.31 6.64
N VAL A 124 0.00 16.13 7.45
CA VAL A 124 0.63 17.38 7.02
C VAL A 124 2.12 17.39 7.33
N VAL A 125 2.91 17.95 6.42
CA VAL A 125 4.36 18.16 6.61
C VAL A 125 4.71 19.58 6.19
N SER A 126 5.66 20.20 6.87
CA SER A 126 6.24 21.48 6.46
C SER A 126 7.55 21.25 5.72
N ARG A 127 7.78 21.99 4.62
CA ARG A 127 9.09 22.09 3.96
C ARG A 127 10.05 23.02 4.72
N ASP A 128 9.50 23.87 5.59
CA ASP A 128 10.27 24.78 6.45
C ASP A 128 10.20 24.29 7.90
N ALA A 129 11.36 23.95 8.47
CA ALA A 129 11.47 23.47 9.85
C ALA A 129 11.10 24.51 10.91
N SER A 130 11.05 25.80 10.56
CA SER A 130 10.62 26.88 11.45
C SER A 130 9.10 26.98 11.59
N ILE A 131 8.34 26.28 10.73
CA ILE A 131 6.88 26.34 10.68
C ILE A 131 6.32 25.00 11.15
N ASP A 132 5.53 25.03 12.22
CA ASP A 132 4.73 23.89 12.67
C ASP A 132 3.55 23.66 11.72
N PRO A 133 3.52 22.55 10.96
CA PRO A 133 2.45 22.29 9.99
C PRO A 133 1.09 22.05 10.66
N VAL A 134 1.06 21.50 11.89
CA VAL A 134 -0.19 21.24 12.61
C VAL A 134 -0.76 22.57 13.11
N GLY A 135 0.06 23.38 13.80
CA GLY A 135 -0.31 24.72 14.24
C GLY A 135 -0.74 25.64 13.09
N ALA A 136 -0.08 25.54 11.93
CA ALA A 136 -0.49 26.21 10.71
C ALA A 136 -1.91 25.79 10.28
N CYS A 137 -2.24 24.51 10.25
CA CYS A 137 -3.57 24.11 9.82
C CYS A 137 -4.67 24.36 10.87
N VAL A 138 -4.34 24.33 12.17
CA VAL A 138 -5.30 24.59 13.27
C VAL A 138 -5.62 26.08 13.37
N GLY A 139 -4.61 26.96 13.31
CA GLY A 139 -4.76 28.40 13.51
C GLY A 139 -5.09 28.79 14.97
N MET A 140 -5.24 30.10 15.20
CA MET A 140 -5.51 30.64 16.54
C MET A 140 -6.78 30.01 17.13
N ARG A 141 -6.63 29.24 18.22
CA ARG A 141 -7.71 28.50 18.89
C ARG A 141 -8.55 27.62 17.95
N GLY A 142 -7.95 27.06 16.90
CA GLY A 142 -8.67 26.19 15.96
C GLY A 142 -9.53 26.93 14.95
N SER A 143 -9.39 28.25 14.81
CA SER A 143 -10.23 29.06 13.90
C SER A 143 -10.23 28.57 12.46
N ARG A 144 -9.06 28.19 11.92
CA ARG A 144 -8.90 27.73 10.53
C ARG A 144 -9.53 26.35 10.33
N VAL A 145 -9.16 25.37 11.16
CA VAL A 145 -9.78 24.03 11.09
C VAL A 145 -11.29 24.09 11.32
N GLN A 146 -11.79 24.96 12.20
CA GLN A 146 -13.22 25.09 12.46
C GLN A 146 -13.98 25.64 11.25
N ALA A 147 -13.38 26.51 10.43
CA ALA A 147 -13.98 26.99 9.19
C ALA A 147 -14.21 25.83 8.20
N VAL A 148 -13.23 24.92 8.06
CA VAL A 148 -13.35 23.71 7.24
C VAL A 148 -14.36 22.72 7.83
N VAL A 149 -14.33 22.48 9.15
CA VAL A 149 -15.30 21.64 9.86
C VAL A 149 -16.74 22.13 9.63
N ASN A 150 -16.96 23.45 9.70
CA ASN A 150 -18.26 24.05 9.47
C ASN A 150 -18.74 23.87 8.03
N GLU A 151 -17.84 24.00 7.04
CA GLU A 151 -18.16 23.73 5.64
C GLU A 151 -18.55 22.27 5.40
N LEU A 152 -17.93 21.34 6.14
CA LEU A 152 -18.19 19.90 6.07
C LEU A 152 -19.27 19.41 7.05
N GLN A 153 -20.18 20.30 7.47
CA GLN A 153 -21.34 19.97 8.32
C GLN A 153 -20.96 19.31 9.66
N GLY A 154 -19.87 19.74 10.28
CA GLY A 154 -19.45 19.27 11.60
C GLY A 154 -18.64 17.97 11.59
N GLU A 155 -18.08 17.61 10.45
CA GLU A 155 -17.11 16.52 10.35
C GLU A 155 -15.90 16.78 11.26
N LYS A 156 -15.54 15.83 12.12
CA LYS A 156 -14.39 15.98 13.03
C LYS A 156 -13.09 15.75 12.28
N ILE A 157 -12.17 16.70 12.29
CA ILE A 157 -10.90 16.61 11.57
C ILE A 157 -9.75 16.50 12.56
N ASP A 158 -9.01 15.41 12.50
CA ASP A 158 -7.74 15.25 13.20
C ASP A 158 -6.59 15.64 12.24
N ILE A 159 -5.72 16.55 12.68
CA ILE A 159 -4.57 17.02 11.90
C ILE A 159 -3.32 16.40 12.49
N ILE A 160 -2.59 15.68 11.65
CA ILE A 160 -1.55 14.76 12.08
C ILE A 160 -0.25 15.13 11.38
N GLN A 161 0.84 15.20 12.14
CA GLN A 161 2.15 15.43 11.57
C GLN A 161 2.61 14.17 10.82
N TRP A 162 2.85 14.30 9.52
CA TRP A 162 3.43 13.25 8.71
C TRP A 162 4.90 13.06 9.07
N SER A 163 5.34 11.80 9.11
CA SER A 163 6.73 11.42 9.33
C SER A 163 7.17 10.45 8.23
N PRO A 164 8.42 10.52 7.74
CA PRO A 164 8.98 9.50 6.87
C PRO A 164 9.20 8.17 7.61
N ASP A 165 9.40 8.21 8.93
CA ASP A 165 9.46 7.00 9.76
C ASP A 165 8.04 6.46 10.00
N ALA A 166 7.79 5.24 9.54
CA ALA A 166 6.47 4.59 9.57
C ALA A 166 5.96 4.40 11.00
N ALA A 167 6.82 3.98 11.92
CA ALA A 167 6.47 3.79 13.33
C ALA A 167 5.94 5.10 13.94
N THR A 168 6.70 6.18 13.82
CA THR A 168 6.32 7.52 14.29
C THR A 168 5.02 8.00 13.62
N PHE A 169 4.88 7.78 12.31
CA PHE A 169 3.69 8.23 11.58
C PHE A 169 2.43 7.50 12.05
N ILE A 170 2.52 6.20 12.36
CA ILE A 170 1.40 5.40 12.85
C ILE A 170 0.99 5.78 14.27
N VAL A 171 1.97 6.01 15.15
CA VAL A 171 1.70 6.53 16.50
C VAL A 171 0.94 7.85 16.40
N ASN A 172 1.38 8.75 15.52
CA ASN A 172 0.69 10.01 15.27
C ASN A 172 -0.72 9.77 14.68
N ALA A 173 -0.88 8.81 13.77
CA ALA A 173 -2.15 8.48 13.11
C ALA A 173 -3.21 7.96 14.10
N LEU A 174 -2.80 7.19 15.11
CA LEU A 174 -3.68 6.61 16.13
C LEU A 174 -4.10 7.59 17.22
N ALA A 175 -3.52 8.79 17.26
CA ALA A 175 -3.93 9.85 18.17
C ALA A 175 -5.47 10.03 18.18
N PRO A 176 -6.10 10.14 19.36
CA PRO A 176 -5.50 10.43 20.67
C PRO A 176 -5.09 9.22 21.52
N ALA A 177 -5.10 8.00 20.99
CA ALA A 177 -4.61 6.84 21.74
C ALA A 177 -3.07 6.86 21.85
N GLU A 178 -2.55 6.64 23.05
CA GLU A 178 -1.15 6.43 23.34
C GLU A 178 -0.78 4.98 23.03
N VAL A 179 0.34 4.85 22.33
CA VAL A 179 0.90 3.58 21.87
C VAL A 179 2.11 3.25 22.73
N VAL A 180 2.21 1.99 23.18
CA VAL A 180 3.34 1.50 23.98
C VAL A 180 4.46 0.99 23.08
N LYS A 181 4.10 0.17 22.09
CA LYS A 181 5.05 -0.50 21.20
C LYS A 181 4.44 -0.65 19.81
N VAL A 182 5.28 -0.53 18.79
CA VAL A 182 4.94 -0.82 17.39
C VAL A 182 5.91 -1.89 16.91
N VAL A 183 5.39 -2.95 16.32
CA VAL A 183 6.15 -4.01 15.65
C VAL A 183 5.80 -3.94 14.17
N LEU A 184 6.82 -3.77 13.34
CA LEU A 184 6.66 -3.67 11.89
C LEU A 184 7.03 -5.00 11.27
N ASP A 185 6.15 -5.47 10.39
CA ASP A 185 6.42 -6.57 9.46
C ASP A 185 6.47 -5.95 8.05
N GLU A 186 7.68 -5.73 7.55
CA GLU A 186 7.91 -5.08 6.26
C GLU A 186 7.51 -6.00 5.08
N ASP A 187 7.63 -7.31 5.25
CA ASP A 187 7.32 -8.29 4.20
C ASP A 187 5.80 -8.41 3.99
N ALA A 188 5.02 -8.30 5.07
CA ALA A 188 3.56 -8.46 5.04
C ALA A 188 2.78 -7.13 4.89
N GLU A 189 3.46 -5.98 4.77
CA GLU A 189 2.86 -4.62 4.84
C GLU A 189 1.91 -4.45 6.04
N ARG A 190 2.22 -5.15 7.15
CA ARG A 190 1.38 -5.24 8.35
C ARG A 190 2.11 -4.65 9.53
N ILE A 191 1.38 -3.93 10.37
CA ILE A 191 1.93 -3.34 11.58
C ILE A 191 1.07 -3.70 12.77
N GLU A 192 1.74 -4.22 13.79
CA GLU A 192 1.12 -4.58 15.06
C GLU A 192 1.40 -3.47 16.08
N VAL A 193 0.33 -2.97 16.68
CA VAL A 193 0.37 -1.86 17.63
C VAL A 193 -0.13 -2.33 18.97
N VAL A 194 0.74 -2.21 19.97
CA VAL A 194 0.44 -2.56 21.35
C VAL A 194 0.02 -1.30 22.10
N VAL A 195 -1.17 -1.36 22.70
CA VAL A 195 -1.74 -0.27 23.50
C VAL A 195 -2.11 -0.75 24.90
N PRO A 196 -2.18 0.14 25.90
CA PRO A 196 -2.67 -0.24 27.22
C PRO A 196 -4.15 -0.66 27.16
N ASP A 197 -4.60 -1.60 28.01
CA ASP A 197 -6.00 -2.08 28.02
C ASP A 197 -7.06 -0.96 28.05
N PRO A 198 -6.91 0.12 28.87
CA PRO A 198 -7.88 1.21 28.89
C PRO A 198 -7.99 1.97 27.56
N GLN A 199 -6.94 1.91 26.73
CA GLN A 199 -6.83 2.65 25.48
C GLN A 199 -7.23 1.84 24.25
N LEU A 200 -7.37 0.52 24.36
CA LEU A 200 -7.77 -0.37 23.26
C LEU A 200 -9.03 0.14 22.54
N SER A 201 -10.07 0.45 23.30
CA SER A 201 -11.34 0.95 22.76
C SER A 201 -11.20 2.30 22.05
N LEU A 202 -10.29 3.16 22.54
CA LEU A 202 -10.00 4.47 21.94
C LEU A 202 -9.20 4.32 20.64
N ALA A 203 -8.21 3.43 20.64
CA ALA A 203 -7.34 3.14 19.51
C ALA A 203 -8.12 2.53 18.33
N ILE A 204 -9.01 1.57 18.59
CA ILE A 204 -9.92 1.00 17.60
C ILE A 204 -10.96 2.05 17.17
N GLY A 205 -11.55 2.74 18.14
CA GLY A 205 -12.63 3.71 17.93
C GLY A 205 -13.98 3.05 17.63
N ARG A 206 -15.04 3.86 17.57
CA ARG A 206 -16.40 3.36 17.34
C ARG A 206 -16.50 2.65 15.99
N LYS A 207 -16.83 1.34 16.00
CA LYS A 207 -16.88 0.49 14.79
C LYS A 207 -15.55 0.49 14.01
N GLY A 208 -14.42 0.51 14.71
CA GLY A 208 -13.10 0.53 14.07
C GLY A 208 -12.82 1.82 13.29
N GLN A 209 -13.55 2.92 13.53
CA GLN A 209 -13.38 4.13 12.74
C GLN A 209 -11.98 4.74 12.88
N ASN A 210 -11.36 4.67 14.06
CA ASN A 210 -10.05 5.30 14.24
C ASN A 210 -8.95 4.50 13.55
N VAL A 211 -8.89 3.19 13.79
CA VAL A 211 -7.93 2.28 13.14
C VAL A 211 -8.08 2.27 11.61
N ARG A 212 -9.31 2.25 11.09
CA ARG A 212 -9.57 2.30 9.64
C ARG A 212 -9.08 3.60 9.01
N LEU A 213 -9.33 4.74 9.66
CA LEU A 213 -8.83 6.03 9.17
C LEU A 213 -7.30 6.12 9.27
N ALA A 214 -6.70 5.55 10.31
CA ALA A 214 -5.24 5.50 10.44
C ALA A 214 -4.62 4.63 9.34
N SER A 215 -5.15 3.42 9.11
CA SER A 215 -4.72 2.52 8.05
C SER A 215 -4.85 3.16 6.66
N GLN A 216 -5.98 3.79 6.34
CA GLN A 216 -6.15 4.53 5.08
C GLN A 216 -5.19 5.72 4.94
N LEU A 217 -4.82 6.37 6.05
CA LEU A 217 -3.93 7.53 6.03
C LEU A 217 -2.47 7.13 5.80
N THR A 218 -2.04 6.04 6.43
CA THR A 218 -0.65 5.56 6.40
C THR A 218 -0.39 4.60 5.25
N GLY A 219 -1.41 3.92 4.75
CA GLY A 219 -1.31 2.87 3.73
C GLY A 219 -1.02 1.48 4.30
N TRP A 220 -0.85 1.35 5.62
CA TRP A 220 -0.52 0.08 6.29
C TRP A 220 -1.75 -0.60 6.86
N ASP A 221 -1.74 -1.94 6.92
CA ASP A 221 -2.73 -2.66 7.72
C ASP A 221 -2.31 -2.63 9.20
N ILE A 222 -3.21 -2.15 10.06
CA ILE A 222 -2.90 -1.88 11.47
C ILE A 222 -3.70 -2.82 12.35
N ASP A 223 -3.01 -3.77 12.98
CA ASP A 223 -3.59 -4.61 14.04
C ASP A 223 -3.31 -3.99 15.41
N ILE A 224 -4.33 -3.97 16.28
CA ILE A 224 -4.23 -3.35 17.60
C ILE A 224 -4.52 -4.40 18.66
N MET A 225 -3.54 -4.61 19.55
CA MET A 225 -3.64 -5.55 20.66
C MET A 225 -3.18 -4.93 21.97
N THR A 226 -3.48 -5.62 23.07
CA THR A 226 -3.08 -5.19 24.41
C THR A 226 -1.74 -5.80 24.79
N GLU A 227 -1.06 -5.23 25.78
CA GLU A 227 0.20 -5.77 26.31
C GLU A 227 0.03 -7.22 26.79
N ALA A 228 -1.11 -7.54 27.40
CA ALA A 228 -1.43 -8.90 27.82
C ALA A 228 -1.57 -9.84 26.62
N ALA A 229 -2.30 -9.43 25.59
CA ALA A 229 -2.50 -10.24 24.38
C ALA A 229 -1.18 -10.45 23.61
N GLU A 230 -0.33 -9.42 23.51
CA GLU A 230 0.99 -9.52 22.89
C GLU A 230 1.92 -10.46 23.70
N SER A 231 1.86 -10.39 25.03
CA SER A 231 2.62 -11.30 25.89
C SER A 231 2.13 -12.75 25.79
N GLU A 232 0.82 -12.99 25.74
CA GLU A 232 0.23 -14.32 25.56
C GLU A 232 0.63 -14.92 24.20
N ARG A 233 0.56 -14.12 23.14
CA ARG A 233 0.98 -14.53 21.80
C ARG A 233 2.46 -14.88 21.75
N ARG A 234 3.34 -14.03 22.29
CA ARG A 234 4.79 -14.31 22.38
C ARG A 234 5.07 -15.60 23.14
N GLN A 235 4.34 -15.86 24.23
CA GLN A 235 4.51 -17.10 24.99
C GLN A 235 4.04 -18.33 24.19
N ALA A 236 2.94 -18.20 23.44
CA ALA A 236 2.45 -19.26 22.56
C ALA A 236 3.46 -19.57 21.45
N GLU A 237 3.96 -18.53 20.75
CA GLU A 237 4.98 -18.66 19.69
C GLU A 237 6.28 -19.26 20.24
N PHE A 238 6.73 -18.84 21.43
CA PHE A 238 7.90 -19.43 22.08
C PHE A 238 7.71 -20.92 22.39
N THR A 239 6.52 -21.29 22.89
CA THR A 239 6.20 -22.69 23.22
C THR A 239 6.12 -23.54 21.95
N GLU A 240 5.52 -23.02 20.89
CA GLU A 240 5.41 -23.67 19.59
C GLU A 240 6.80 -23.90 18.97
N ARG A 241 7.63 -22.85 18.87
CA ARG A 241 9.01 -22.96 18.36
C ARG A 241 9.84 -23.95 19.17
N SER A 242 9.74 -23.89 20.51
CA SER A 242 10.42 -24.86 21.37
C SER A 242 9.96 -26.29 21.10
N ALA A 243 8.65 -26.51 20.88
CA ALA A 243 8.13 -27.83 20.52
C ALA A 243 8.64 -28.30 19.16
N THR A 244 8.67 -27.42 18.15
CA THR A 244 9.24 -27.70 16.83
C THR A 244 10.71 -28.09 16.94
N PHE A 245 11.51 -27.36 17.73
CA PHE A 245 12.92 -27.68 17.91
C PHE A 245 13.14 -29.00 18.66
N MET A 246 12.36 -29.27 19.71
CA MET A 246 12.42 -30.57 20.42
C MET A 246 12.16 -31.73 19.46
N GLU A 247 11.11 -31.65 18.64
CA GLU A 247 10.74 -32.71 17.70
C GLU A 247 11.71 -32.83 16.53
N ALA A 248 12.09 -31.70 15.92
CA ALA A 248 12.91 -31.68 14.72
C ALA A 248 14.37 -32.05 15.01
N LEU A 249 14.92 -31.56 16.11
CA LEU A 249 16.34 -31.69 16.44
C LEU A 249 16.62 -32.84 17.44
N ASP A 250 15.57 -33.50 17.95
CA ASP A 250 15.66 -34.54 18.99
C ASP A 250 16.49 -34.06 20.21
N VAL A 251 16.20 -32.84 20.64
CA VAL A 251 16.87 -32.18 21.77
C VAL A 251 15.95 -32.11 22.98
N ASP A 252 16.53 -31.91 24.16
CA ASP A 252 15.74 -31.70 25.36
C ASP A 252 15.06 -30.32 25.38
N GLU A 253 14.10 -30.17 26.30
CA GLU A 253 13.33 -28.94 26.45
C GLU A 253 14.22 -27.72 26.73
N VAL A 254 15.33 -27.90 27.44
CA VAL A 254 16.23 -26.81 27.81
C VAL A 254 16.95 -26.29 26.57
N ILE A 255 17.51 -27.17 25.75
CA ILE A 255 18.19 -26.79 24.49
C ILE A 255 17.20 -26.12 23.53
N ALA A 256 15.98 -26.66 23.39
CA ALA A 256 14.98 -26.08 22.53
C ALA A 256 14.53 -24.68 22.98
N GLN A 257 14.32 -24.49 24.29
CA GLN A 257 13.97 -23.18 24.85
C GLN A 257 15.11 -22.18 24.68
N LEU A 258 16.36 -22.61 24.82
CA LEU A 258 17.53 -21.75 24.59
C LEU A 258 17.59 -21.28 23.12
N LEU A 259 17.42 -22.19 22.16
CA LEU A 259 17.33 -21.85 20.74
C LEU A 259 16.19 -20.85 20.45
N ALA A 260 14.99 -21.12 20.97
CA ALA A 260 13.86 -20.22 20.79
C ALA A 260 14.08 -18.84 21.45
N SER A 261 14.80 -18.78 22.57
CA SER A 261 15.08 -17.54 23.31
C SER A 261 16.10 -16.64 22.61
N GLU A 262 17.05 -17.25 21.89
CA GLU A 262 18.06 -16.55 21.09
C GLU A 262 17.51 -16.04 19.76
N GLY A 263 16.26 -16.38 19.43
CA GLY A 263 15.51 -15.77 18.34
C GLY A 263 15.37 -16.65 17.10
N PHE A 264 15.90 -17.89 17.11
CA PHE A 264 15.72 -18.82 16.00
C PHE A 264 14.22 -19.07 15.75
N SER A 265 13.79 -18.82 14.52
CA SER A 265 12.38 -18.86 14.12
C SER A 265 12.00 -20.16 13.43
N SER A 266 12.96 -20.85 12.80
CA SER A 266 12.74 -22.06 12.01
C SER A 266 13.91 -23.04 12.09
N VAL A 267 13.67 -24.30 11.72
CA VAL A 267 14.71 -25.34 11.66
C VAL A 267 15.73 -25.04 10.56
N ASP A 268 15.31 -24.43 9.46
CA ASP A 268 16.18 -23.95 8.38
C ASP A 268 17.20 -22.93 8.86
N GLU A 269 16.79 -21.93 9.65
CA GLU A 269 17.74 -20.96 10.22
C GLU A 269 18.80 -21.66 11.08
N VAL A 270 18.38 -22.58 11.95
CA VAL A 270 19.31 -23.36 12.78
C VAL A 270 20.27 -24.17 11.92
N ALA A 271 19.81 -24.75 10.81
CA ALA A 271 20.62 -25.58 9.93
C ALA A 271 21.71 -24.81 9.17
N PHE A 272 21.47 -23.53 8.83
CA PHE A 272 22.32 -22.78 7.89
C PHE A 272 22.99 -21.52 8.48
N VAL A 273 22.69 -21.15 9.72
CA VAL A 273 23.39 -20.08 10.44
C VAL A 273 24.88 -20.41 10.66
N GLU A 274 25.71 -19.41 10.94
CA GLU A 274 27.10 -19.65 11.32
C GLU A 274 27.18 -20.45 12.64
N PRO A 275 28.01 -21.51 12.72
CA PRO A 275 28.12 -22.33 13.94
C PRO A 275 28.46 -21.52 15.20
N SER A 276 29.17 -20.40 15.05
CA SER A 276 29.53 -19.50 16.14
C SER A 276 28.33 -18.81 16.78
N GLU A 277 27.24 -18.58 16.05
CA GLU A 277 26.03 -17.96 16.63
C GLU A 277 25.37 -18.94 17.61
N ILE A 278 25.24 -20.21 17.22
CA ILE A 278 24.71 -21.26 18.11
C ILE A 278 25.69 -21.55 19.26
N ALA A 279 27.00 -21.53 19.00
CA ALA A 279 28.00 -21.74 20.05
C ALA A 279 28.08 -20.57 21.04
N SER A 280 27.54 -19.38 20.69
CA SER A 280 27.52 -18.22 21.58
C SER A 280 26.44 -18.31 22.67
N ILE A 281 25.48 -19.22 22.50
CA ILE A 281 24.39 -19.47 23.43
C ILE A 281 24.96 -19.97 24.76
N GLU A 282 24.48 -19.42 25.87
CA GLU A 282 24.98 -19.79 27.19
C GLU A 282 24.76 -21.30 27.44
N GLY A 283 25.86 -22.02 27.64
CA GLY A 283 25.86 -23.46 27.89
C GLY A 283 26.13 -24.32 26.65
N PHE A 284 26.28 -23.74 25.47
CA PHE A 284 26.64 -24.46 24.25
C PHE A 284 28.15 -24.33 23.97
N ASP A 285 28.70 -25.31 23.27
CA ASP A 285 30.06 -25.28 22.73
C ASP A 285 30.05 -25.53 21.21
N GLU A 286 31.19 -25.35 20.55
CA GLU A 286 31.30 -25.56 19.10
C GLU A 286 30.89 -26.97 18.66
N ASN A 287 31.10 -27.99 19.51
CA ASN A 287 30.70 -29.36 19.22
C ASN A 287 29.19 -29.52 19.27
N THR A 288 28.55 -28.97 20.30
CA THR A 288 27.10 -28.99 20.50
C THR A 288 26.40 -28.24 19.37
N ALA A 289 26.92 -27.07 18.99
CA ALA A 289 26.44 -26.32 17.84
C ALA A 289 26.51 -27.15 16.55
N ALA A 290 27.67 -27.76 16.25
CA ALA A 290 27.83 -28.60 15.07
C ALA A 290 26.89 -29.82 15.07
N GLU A 291 26.65 -30.42 16.24
CA GLU A 291 25.72 -31.54 16.39
C GLU A 291 24.28 -31.10 16.12
N ILE A 292 23.82 -30.01 16.73
CA ILE A 292 22.48 -29.43 16.51
C ILE A 292 22.25 -29.12 15.03
N GLN A 293 23.22 -28.48 14.36
CA GLN A 293 23.13 -28.19 12.93
C GLN A 293 23.12 -29.42 12.06
N THR A 294 23.83 -30.48 12.46
CA THR A 294 23.82 -31.76 11.73
C THR A 294 22.42 -32.37 11.83
N ARG A 295 21.83 -32.41 13.02
CA ARG A 295 20.46 -32.93 13.21
C ARG A 295 19.42 -32.10 12.48
N ALA A 296 19.56 -30.77 12.48
CA ALA A 296 18.70 -29.88 11.71
C ALA A 296 18.73 -30.22 10.21
N ARG A 297 19.93 -30.36 9.63
CA ARG A 297 20.10 -30.72 8.22
C ARG A 297 19.56 -32.12 7.92
N GLU A 298 19.83 -33.11 8.76
CA GLU A 298 19.29 -34.46 8.61
C GLU A 298 17.75 -34.48 8.66
N HIS A 299 17.14 -33.66 9.53
CA HIS A 299 15.69 -33.50 9.60
C HIS A 299 15.12 -32.89 8.31
N LEU A 300 15.73 -31.81 7.80
CA LEU A 300 15.33 -31.17 6.55
C LEU A 300 15.50 -32.12 5.35
N GLU A 301 16.61 -32.85 5.27
CA GLU A 301 16.84 -33.87 4.23
C GLU A 301 15.79 -34.97 4.28
N LYS A 302 15.36 -35.39 5.48
CA LYS A 302 14.30 -36.38 5.64
C LYS A 302 12.95 -35.84 5.15
N ILE A 303 12.58 -34.61 5.53
CA ILE A 303 11.35 -33.96 5.03
C ILE A 303 11.39 -33.88 3.52
N GLU A 304 12.50 -33.41 2.96
CA GLU A 304 12.70 -33.26 1.52
C GLU A 304 12.56 -34.59 0.79
N ALA A 305 13.16 -35.67 1.31
CA ALA A 305 13.02 -37.00 0.75
C ALA A 305 11.57 -37.53 0.82
N GLU A 306 10.83 -37.24 1.90
CA GLU A 306 9.42 -37.61 2.04
C GLU A 306 8.53 -36.83 1.06
N LEU A 307 8.79 -35.53 0.86
CA LEU A 307 8.09 -34.70 -0.11
C LEU A 307 8.41 -35.13 -1.54
N ASP A 308 9.67 -35.43 -1.87
CA ASP A 308 10.06 -35.93 -3.19
C ASP A 308 9.41 -37.29 -3.49
N ALA A 309 9.33 -38.17 -2.50
CA ALA A 309 8.62 -39.44 -2.64
C ALA A 309 7.12 -39.23 -2.92
N LYS A 310 6.48 -38.29 -2.23
CA LYS A 310 5.07 -37.90 -2.48
C LYS A 310 4.90 -37.30 -3.88
N ARG A 311 5.77 -36.37 -4.28
CA ARG A 311 5.79 -35.75 -5.62
C ARG A 311 5.82 -36.82 -6.70
N ARG A 312 6.74 -37.79 -6.59
CA ARG A 312 6.85 -38.91 -7.53
C ARG A 312 5.63 -39.83 -7.50
N ALA A 313 5.06 -40.09 -6.33
CA ALA A 313 3.84 -40.89 -6.20
C ALA A 313 2.61 -40.22 -6.87
N LEU A 314 2.56 -38.89 -6.89
CA LEU A 314 1.54 -38.11 -7.61
C LEU A 314 1.77 -38.07 -9.13
N GLY A 315 2.95 -38.52 -9.59
CA GLY A 315 3.33 -38.56 -11.00
C GLY A 315 3.79 -37.21 -11.55
N VAL A 316 4.28 -36.33 -10.69
CA VAL A 316 4.87 -35.05 -11.10
C VAL A 316 6.26 -35.30 -11.71
N ALA A 317 6.52 -34.71 -12.87
CA ALA A 317 7.74 -34.87 -13.64
C ALA A 317 8.96 -34.25 -12.94
N ASP A 318 10.14 -34.83 -13.18
CA ASP A 318 11.42 -34.30 -12.67
C ASP A 318 11.79 -32.96 -13.29
N GLU A 319 11.42 -32.73 -14.54
CA GLU A 319 11.66 -31.48 -15.27
C GLU A 319 10.98 -30.28 -14.59
N LEU A 320 9.85 -30.51 -13.91
CA LEU A 320 9.14 -29.48 -13.15
C LEU A 320 9.95 -29.05 -11.91
N ALA A 321 10.71 -29.96 -11.30
CA ALA A 321 11.54 -29.63 -10.13
C ALA A 321 12.74 -28.73 -10.47
N GLU A 322 13.15 -28.69 -11.73
CA GLU A 322 14.23 -27.80 -12.19
C GLU A 322 13.71 -26.44 -12.70
N VAL A 323 12.45 -26.10 -12.46
CA VAL A 323 11.95 -24.73 -12.65
C VAL A 323 12.40 -23.87 -11.46
N PRO A 324 13.15 -22.77 -11.68
CA PRO A 324 13.62 -21.91 -10.60
C PRO A 324 12.47 -21.36 -9.76
N GLY A 325 12.59 -21.41 -8.43
CA GLY A 325 11.60 -20.89 -7.50
C GLY A 325 10.52 -21.89 -7.06
N LEU A 326 10.45 -23.09 -7.64
CA LEU A 326 9.59 -24.15 -7.11
C LEU A 326 10.28 -24.93 -5.98
N THR A 327 9.59 -25.06 -4.86
CA THR A 327 9.99 -25.96 -3.77
C THR A 327 9.32 -27.32 -3.93
N THR A 328 9.91 -28.36 -3.33
CA THR A 328 9.33 -29.72 -3.38
C THR A 328 7.95 -29.80 -2.72
N ALA A 329 7.70 -28.97 -1.70
CA ALA A 329 6.38 -28.80 -1.12
C ALA A 329 5.37 -28.24 -2.13
N MET A 330 5.73 -27.19 -2.89
CA MET A 330 4.88 -26.64 -3.95
C MET A 330 4.60 -27.67 -5.05
N LEU A 331 5.59 -28.48 -5.43
CA LEU A 331 5.43 -29.54 -6.43
C LEU A 331 4.43 -30.61 -5.99
N VAL A 332 4.40 -30.97 -4.71
CA VAL A 332 3.39 -31.89 -4.15
C VAL A 332 1.99 -31.26 -4.27
N THR A 333 1.83 -30.00 -3.86
CA THR A 333 0.54 -29.29 -3.95
C THR A 333 0.05 -29.15 -5.39
N LEU A 334 0.94 -28.79 -6.32
CA LEU A 334 0.64 -28.74 -7.76
C LEU A 334 0.21 -30.11 -8.28
N GLY A 335 0.93 -31.17 -7.90
CA GLY A 335 0.61 -32.55 -8.26
C GLY A 335 -0.77 -33.00 -7.79
N ASP A 336 -1.16 -32.64 -6.56
CA ASP A 336 -2.49 -32.91 -6.00
C ASP A 336 -3.61 -32.17 -6.75
N LYS A 337 -3.30 -30.97 -7.27
CA LYS A 337 -4.22 -30.15 -8.07
C LYS A 337 -4.19 -30.50 -9.57
N GLY A 338 -3.34 -31.44 -9.98
CA GLY A 338 -3.29 -32.00 -11.33
C GLY A 338 -2.25 -31.38 -12.26
N VAL A 339 -1.43 -30.45 -11.79
CA VAL A 339 -0.29 -29.88 -12.54
C VAL A 339 0.91 -30.80 -12.33
N LYS A 340 1.29 -31.55 -13.38
CA LYS A 340 2.30 -32.63 -13.26
C LYS A 340 3.51 -32.44 -14.16
N THR A 341 3.40 -31.62 -15.20
CA THR A 341 4.45 -31.39 -16.20
C THR A 341 4.79 -29.91 -16.29
N VAL A 342 5.92 -29.59 -16.94
CA VAL A 342 6.30 -28.20 -17.20
C VAL A 342 5.30 -27.54 -18.15
N GLU A 343 4.75 -28.29 -19.11
CA GLU A 343 3.66 -27.84 -19.95
C GLU A 343 2.42 -27.45 -19.14
N ASP A 344 1.99 -28.29 -18.19
CA ASP A 344 0.81 -28.01 -17.36
C ASP A 344 0.98 -26.68 -16.59
N LEU A 345 2.19 -26.42 -16.06
CA LEU A 345 2.48 -25.18 -15.35
C LEU A 345 2.60 -23.98 -16.30
N ALA A 346 3.14 -24.17 -17.51
CA ALA A 346 3.23 -23.14 -18.54
C ALA A 346 1.85 -22.69 -19.06
N ASP A 347 0.87 -23.61 -19.06
CA ASP A 347 -0.54 -23.36 -19.41
C ASP A 347 -1.31 -22.61 -18.32
N CYS A 348 -0.83 -22.61 -17.07
CA CYS A 348 -1.49 -21.88 -15.98
C CYS A 348 -1.49 -20.37 -16.24
N ALA A 349 -2.55 -19.71 -15.76
CA ALA A 349 -2.59 -18.29 -15.52
C ALA A 349 -2.07 -17.98 -14.11
N THR A 350 -1.63 -16.74 -13.88
CA THR A 350 -1.18 -16.28 -12.56
C THR A 350 -2.24 -16.53 -11.49
N ASP A 351 -3.50 -16.26 -11.85
CA ASP A 351 -4.67 -16.41 -10.99
C ASP A 351 -4.94 -17.89 -10.62
N ASP A 352 -4.47 -18.87 -11.41
CA ASP A 352 -4.57 -20.28 -11.06
C ASP A 352 -3.62 -20.65 -9.91
N LEU A 353 -2.50 -19.93 -9.76
CA LEU A 353 -1.50 -20.17 -8.72
C LEU A 353 -1.81 -19.40 -7.44
N VAL A 354 -2.08 -18.10 -7.53
CA VAL A 354 -2.25 -17.21 -6.35
C VAL A 354 -3.70 -16.78 -6.11
N GLY A 355 -4.64 -17.28 -6.90
CA GLY A 355 -6.05 -16.96 -6.74
C GLY A 355 -6.42 -15.58 -7.26
N TRP A 356 -7.69 -15.22 -7.10
CA TRP A 356 -8.19 -13.91 -7.48
C TRP A 356 -9.31 -13.40 -6.56
N ASN A 357 -9.45 -12.09 -6.50
CA ASN A 357 -10.47 -11.43 -5.70
C ASN A 357 -11.65 -11.00 -6.58
N GLU A 358 -12.84 -11.55 -6.33
CA GLU A 358 -14.08 -11.13 -6.98
C GLU A 358 -14.86 -10.18 -6.07
N ARG A 359 -15.16 -8.97 -6.55
CA ARG A 359 -15.99 -8.02 -5.81
C ARG A 359 -17.45 -8.16 -6.20
N LYS A 360 -18.26 -8.70 -5.29
CA LYS A 360 -19.71 -8.85 -5.47
C LYS A 360 -20.44 -8.02 -4.42
N ASP A 361 -21.19 -7.03 -4.88
CA ASP A 361 -21.84 -6.01 -4.04
C ASP A 361 -20.86 -5.19 -3.17
N LYS A 362 -20.84 -5.46 -1.85
CA LYS A 362 -20.01 -4.77 -0.84
C LYS A 362 -18.91 -5.65 -0.24
N ASP A 363 -18.88 -6.93 -0.59
CA ASP A 363 -17.95 -7.91 -0.05
C ASP A 363 -16.95 -8.34 -1.15
N THR A 364 -15.69 -8.49 -0.77
CA THR A 364 -14.65 -9.08 -1.62
C THR A 364 -14.56 -10.55 -1.26
N ILE A 365 -14.78 -11.44 -2.23
CA ILE A 365 -14.64 -12.88 -2.07
C ILE A 365 -13.33 -13.27 -2.73
N HIS A 366 -12.39 -13.80 -1.93
CA HIS A 366 -11.16 -14.39 -2.44
C HIS A 366 -11.44 -15.82 -2.92
N HIS A 367 -11.01 -16.13 -4.15
CA HIS A 367 -11.01 -17.48 -4.70
C HIS A 367 -9.59 -18.01 -4.65
N GLU A 368 -9.37 -19.06 -3.85
CA GLU A 368 -8.04 -19.63 -3.59
C GLU A 368 -7.38 -20.20 -4.86
N GLY A 369 -6.10 -19.85 -5.05
CA GLY A 369 -5.23 -20.48 -6.04
C GLY A 369 -4.63 -21.80 -5.55
N MET A 370 -3.93 -22.51 -6.44
CA MET A 370 -3.27 -23.78 -6.09
C MET A 370 -2.16 -23.62 -5.05
N LEU A 371 -1.49 -22.46 -5.02
CA LEU A 371 -0.33 -22.15 -4.18
C LEU A 371 -0.59 -21.03 -3.16
N ASP A 372 -1.86 -20.70 -2.89
CA ASP A 372 -2.26 -19.61 -2.00
C ASP A 372 -1.66 -19.75 -0.58
N GLY A 373 -1.43 -20.98 -0.11
CA GLY A 373 -0.82 -21.27 1.18
C GLY A 373 0.70 -21.06 1.30
N PHE A 374 1.39 -20.63 0.23
CA PHE A 374 2.86 -20.50 0.20
C PHE A 374 3.37 -19.04 0.21
N SER A 375 2.50 -18.07 0.53
CA SER A 375 2.84 -16.63 0.55
C SER A 375 3.54 -16.14 -0.74
N LEU A 376 3.11 -16.67 -1.88
CA LEU A 376 3.70 -16.36 -3.17
C LEU A 376 3.10 -15.05 -3.72
N SER A 377 3.95 -14.07 -4.03
CA SER A 377 3.48 -12.84 -4.68
C SER A 377 3.02 -13.12 -6.11
N ARG A 378 2.16 -12.23 -6.64
CA ARG A 378 1.68 -12.32 -8.02
C ARG A 378 2.82 -12.26 -9.05
N GLN A 379 3.85 -11.45 -8.78
CA GLN A 379 5.04 -11.37 -9.62
C GLN A 379 5.82 -12.69 -9.61
N GLN A 380 6.06 -13.28 -8.43
CA GLN A 380 6.74 -14.58 -8.34
C GLN A 380 5.95 -15.67 -9.08
N ALA A 381 4.63 -15.68 -8.98
CA ALA A 381 3.79 -16.61 -9.74
C ALA A 381 3.92 -16.41 -11.26
N GLU A 382 3.98 -15.17 -11.73
CA GLU A 382 4.24 -14.85 -13.14
C GLU A 382 5.61 -15.34 -13.58
N ASP A 383 6.65 -15.13 -12.77
CA ASP A 383 8.01 -15.56 -13.06
C ASP A 383 8.11 -17.09 -13.16
N LEU A 384 7.42 -17.85 -12.29
CA LEU A 384 7.34 -19.30 -12.36
C LEU A 384 6.72 -19.80 -13.68
N ILE A 385 5.61 -19.18 -14.09
CA ILE A 385 4.91 -19.51 -15.33
C ILE A 385 5.79 -19.14 -16.53
N LEU A 386 6.43 -17.97 -16.50
CA LEU A 386 7.29 -17.49 -17.57
C LEU A 386 8.53 -18.38 -17.73
N ALA A 387 9.18 -18.76 -16.64
CA ALA A 387 10.29 -19.71 -16.62
C ALA A 387 9.87 -21.07 -17.20
N SER A 388 8.67 -21.54 -16.87
CA SER A 388 8.11 -22.78 -17.42
C SER A 388 7.86 -22.67 -18.94
N ARG A 389 7.32 -21.54 -19.41
CA ARG A 389 7.10 -21.28 -20.85
C ARG A 389 8.39 -21.20 -21.65
N VAL A 390 9.45 -20.62 -21.08
CA VAL A 390 10.79 -20.63 -21.70
C VAL A 390 11.31 -22.07 -21.80
N LYS A 391 11.16 -22.84 -20.73
CA LYS A 391 11.67 -24.22 -20.66
C LYS A 391 10.98 -25.16 -21.65
N VAL A 392 9.68 -24.97 -21.90
CA VAL A 392 8.91 -25.70 -22.94
C VAL A 392 9.16 -25.12 -24.35
N GLY A 393 9.79 -23.94 -24.46
CA GLY A 393 10.12 -23.29 -25.73
C GLY A 393 8.96 -22.52 -26.37
N TRP A 394 7.98 -22.07 -25.59
CA TRP A 394 6.88 -21.22 -26.07
C TRP A 394 7.32 -19.77 -26.27
N ILE A 395 8.35 -19.35 -25.55
CA ILE A 395 8.94 -18.01 -25.60
C ILE A 395 10.47 -18.13 -25.54
N GLU A 396 11.18 -17.17 -26.14
CA GLU A 396 12.63 -17.13 -26.09
C GLU A 396 13.14 -16.54 -24.77
N GLU A 397 14.30 -17.01 -24.30
CA GLU A 397 14.94 -16.61 -23.04
C GLU A 397 15.18 -15.09 -22.95
N SER A 398 15.31 -14.39 -24.08
CA SER A 398 15.41 -12.93 -24.14
C SER A 398 14.16 -12.20 -23.62
N ALA A 399 13.02 -12.87 -23.49
CA ALA A 399 11.78 -12.31 -22.96
C ALA A 399 11.72 -12.28 -21.42
N LEU A 400 12.70 -12.90 -20.73
CA LEU A 400 12.84 -12.84 -19.26
C LEU A 400 13.58 -11.58 -18.79
N ALA A 401 14.20 -10.82 -19.70
CA ALA A 401 14.91 -9.61 -19.32
C ALA A 401 13.89 -8.53 -18.90
N PRO A 402 14.09 -7.84 -17.75
CA PRO A 402 13.29 -6.67 -17.43
C PRO A 402 13.43 -5.68 -18.59
N GLU A 403 12.30 -5.15 -19.08
CA GLU A 403 12.37 -4.02 -20.02
C GLU A 403 13.23 -2.93 -19.35
N PRO A 404 14.24 -2.37 -20.04
CA PRO A 404 14.98 -1.26 -19.47
C PRO A 404 13.95 -0.19 -19.12
N GLU A 405 13.94 0.24 -17.86
CA GLU A 405 13.16 1.40 -17.44
C GLU A 405 13.50 2.51 -18.43
N ASP A 406 12.50 2.96 -19.18
CA ASP A 406 12.60 4.14 -20.04
C ASP A 406 12.95 5.30 -19.12
N GLY A 407 14.25 5.56 -18.97
CA GLY A 407 14.78 6.70 -18.28
C GLY A 407 14.19 7.94 -18.91
N GLU A 408 13.29 8.56 -18.16
CA GLU A 408 12.72 9.86 -18.48
C GLU A 408 13.84 10.79 -18.94
N GLY A 409 13.69 11.31 -20.16
CA GLY A 409 14.69 12.15 -20.80
C GLY A 409 15.04 13.35 -19.93
N GLU A 410 16.20 13.29 -19.29
CA GLU A 410 16.91 14.47 -18.83
C GLU A 410 17.38 15.23 -20.07
N GLY A 411 16.63 16.27 -20.43
CA GLY A 411 17.05 17.32 -21.33
C GLY A 411 18.26 18.07 -20.77
N GLY A 412 19.45 17.50 -20.95
CA GLY A 412 20.72 18.17 -20.73
C GLY A 412 21.03 19.11 -21.90
N THR A 413 20.65 20.38 -21.77
CA THR A 413 21.23 21.46 -22.58
C THR A 413 22.73 21.51 -22.37
N ALA A 414 23.50 21.10 -23.38
CA ALA A 414 24.94 21.31 -23.44
C ALA A 414 25.26 22.82 -23.57
N PRO A 415 26.20 23.38 -22.77
CA PRO A 415 26.74 24.69 -23.06
C PRO A 415 27.88 24.57 -24.08
N ASP A 416 27.77 25.45 -25.07
CA ASP A 416 28.70 25.81 -26.13
C ASP A 416 30.17 25.93 -25.63
N ALA A 417 31.06 25.11 -26.19
CA ALA A 417 32.51 25.23 -26.00
C ALA A 417 33.16 25.48 -27.36
N GLY A 418 33.48 26.76 -27.58
CA GLY A 418 34.09 27.30 -28.80
C GLY A 418 35.41 26.63 -29.20
N THR A 419 35.52 26.39 -30.50
CA THR A 419 36.74 26.00 -31.21
C THR A 419 37.70 27.19 -31.33
N PRO A 420 39.02 27.03 -31.10
CA PRO A 420 40.00 27.92 -31.70
C PRO A 420 40.57 27.27 -32.97
N SER A 421 40.38 27.98 -34.08
CA SER A 421 41.03 27.76 -35.37
C SER A 421 42.55 27.93 -35.24
N GLY A 422 43.31 26.90 -35.59
CA GLY A 422 44.74 27.01 -35.88
C GLY A 422 44.94 27.44 -37.33
N ASP A 423 45.60 28.57 -37.52
CA ASP A 423 46.07 29.07 -38.81
C ASP A 423 47.61 29.07 -38.78
N GLU A 424 48.21 28.40 -39.76
CA GLU A 424 49.65 28.40 -40.02
C GLU A 424 50.06 29.72 -40.67
N THR A 425 51.11 30.40 -40.15
CA THR A 425 52.10 31.08 -41.00
C THR A 425 53.34 31.55 -40.20
N THR A 426 54.45 30.84 -40.44
CA THR A 426 55.83 31.30 -40.72
C THR A 426 56.39 32.66 -40.21
N LEU A 427 57.67 32.55 -39.78
CA LEU A 427 58.83 33.49 -39.91
C LEU A 427 59.19 34.41 -38.73
N GLY A 428 60.35 34.10 -38.12
CA GLY A 428 61.55 34.95 -38.27
C GLY A 428 62.06 35.73 -37.06
N ALA A 429 63.32 35.43 -36.67
CA ALA A 429 64.32 36.27 -35.96
C ALA A 429 63.95 36.76 -34.54
N GLY A 430 64.82 36.83 -33.55
CA GLY A 430 66.28 36.85 -33.47
C GLY A 430 66.64 37.68 -32.23
N ASN A 431 67.69 37.24 -31.52
CA ASN A 431 68.27 37.77 -30.27
C ASN A 431 67.54 37.50 -28.95
#